data_AF-A0A9E0N592-F1
#
_entry.id   AF-A0A9E0N592-F1
#
_cell.length_a   1.000
_cell.length_b   1.000
_cell.length_c   1.000
_cell.angle_alpha   90.00
_cell.angle_beta   90.00
_cell.angle_gamma   90.00
#
_symmetry.space_group_name_H-M   'P 1'
#
loop_
_entity.id
_entity.type
_entity.pdbx_description
1 polymer ?
#
loop_
_entity_poly.entity_id
_entity_poly.type
_entity_poly.pdbx_seq_one_letter_code
_entity_poly.pdbx_strand_id
1 'polypeptide(L)'
;MHSKILQRVATVKNFAIAQAICHDEGHVSHITSGTRGLRINELEGFFNAIGLKVVECDGLMVSIPADELLALKLLARKGLL
;
A
#
# COMPACT_ATOMS: atom_id res chain seq x y z
N MET A 1 7.85 8.29 17.49
CA MET A 1 6.71 8.12 16.56
C MET A 1 7.22 7.35 15.36
N HIS A 2 6.93 6.05 15.24
CA HIS A 2 7.36 5.28 14.07
C HIS A 2 6.28 5.35 12.98
N SER A 3 6.67 5.59 11.73
CA SER A 3 5.74 5.61 10.59
C SER A 3 5.16 4.21 10.37
N LYS A 4 3.82 4.07 10.40
CA LYS A 4 3.11 2.79 10.13
C LYS A 4 3.41 2.26 8.73
N ILE A 5 3.70 3.14 7.77
CA ILE A 5 4.08 2.76 6.40
C ILE A 5 5.46 2.09 6.41
N LEU A 6 6.45 2.70 7.08
CA LEU A 6 7.79 2.13 7.17
C LEU A 6 7.79 0.78 7.91
N GLN A 7 6.95 0.64 8.94
CA GLN A 7 6.76 -0.64 9.63
C GLN A 7 6.25 -1.73 8.68
N ARG A 8 5.29 -1.42 7.80
CA ARG A 8 4.79 -2.37 6.81
C ARG A 8 5.84 -2.66 5.73
N VAL A 9 6.56 -1.66 5.25
CA VAL A 9 7.68 -1.87 4.31
C VAL A 9 8.71 -2.83 4.90
N ALA A 10 9.05 -2.69 6.18
CA ALA A 10 10.01 -3.59 6.85
C ALA A 10 9.53 -5.05 6.93
N THR A 11 8.23 -5.33 6.79
CA THR A 11 7.68 -6.70 6.76
C THR A 11 7.66 -7.33 5.37
N VAL A 12 7.99 -6.57 4.32
CA VAL A 12 7.94 -7.01 2.93
C VAL A 12 9.34 -6.94 2.31
N LYS A 13 9.70 -7.91 1.48
CA LYS A 13 10.98 -7.89 0.76
C LYS A 13 10.98 -6.73 -0.25
N ASN A 14 12.06 -5.96 -0.30
CA ASN A 14 12.22 -4.87 -1.28
C ASN A 14 11.96 -5.33 -2.72
N PHE A 15 12.37 -6.55 -3.07
CA PHE A 15 12.05 -7.20 -4.35
C PHE A 15 10.57 -7.19 -4.71
N ALA A 16 9.69 -7.54 -3.75
CA ALA A 16 8.25 -7.62 -4.01
C ALA A 16 7.65 -6.23 -4.25
N ILE A 17 8.13 -5.22 -3.53
CA ILE A 17 7.74 -3.82 -3.73
C ILE A 17 8.24 -3.33 -5.09
N ALA A 18 9.51 -3.61 -5.41
CA ALA A 18 10.16 -3.22 -6.66
C ALA A 18 9.43 -3.80 -7.88
N GLN A 19 9.07 -5.08 -7.84
CA GLN A 19 8.27 -5.74 -8.87
C GLN A 19 6.90 -5.07 -9.05
N ALA A 20 6.23 -4.71 -7.95
CA ALA A 20 4.91 -4.08 -7.98
C ALA A 20 4.90 -2.67 -8.58
N ILE A 21 6.03 -1.97 -8.56
CA ILE A 21 6.19 -0.62 -9.14
C ILE A 21 7.05 -0.63 -10.42
N CYS A 22 7.38 -1.79 -10.97
CA CYS A 22 8.20 -1.96 -12.18
C CYS A 22 9.61 -1.31 -12.08
N HIS A 23 10.27 -1.45 -10.93
CA HIS A 23 11.62 -0.96 -10.69
C HIS A 23 12.54 -2.02 -10.07
N ASP A 24 13.81 -1.65 -9.86
CA ASP A 24 14.79 -2.46 -9.12
C ASP A 24 14.73 -2.20 -7.59
N GLU A 25 15.39 -3.05 -6.82
CA GLU A 25 15.42 -2.95 -5.35
C GLU A 25 16.18 -1.71 -4.83
N GLY A 26 17.11 -1.18 -5.63
CA GLY A 26 17.82 0.06 -5.33
C GLY A 26 16.85 1.24 -5.30
N HIS A 27 15.91 1.28 -6.25
CA HIS A 27 14.84 2.26 -6.28
C HIS A 27 14.03 2.26 -4.97
N VAL A 28 13.64 1.08 -4.47
CA VAL A 28 12.91 0.95 -3.19
C VAL A 28 13.75 1.43 -2.01
N SER A 29 15.06 1.13 -2.02
CA SER A 29 16.01 1.59 -0.99
C SER A 29 16.17 3.11 -0.99
N HIS A 30 16.11 3.75 -2.16
CA HIS A 30 16.12 5.21 -2.27
C HIS A 30 14.83 5.85 -1.74
N ILE A 31 13.68 5.20 -1.92
CA ILE A 31 12.40 5.64 -1.34
C ILE A 31 12.45 5.57 0.19
N THR A 32 12.86 4.43 0.75
CA THR A 32 12.86 4.22 2.21
C THR A 32 13.89 5.06 2.94
N SER A 33 15.01 5.39 2.28
CA SER A 33 16.02 6.33 2.80
C SER A 33 15.61 7.80 2.66
N GLY A 34 14.50 8.11 1.98
CA GLY A 34 14.05 9.48 1.72
C GLY A 34 14.90 10.23 0.69
N THR A 35 15.85 9.56 0.03
CA THR A 35 16.68 10.16 -1.04
C THR A 35 15.90 10.30 -2.35
N ARG A 36 14.76 9.62 -2.47
CA ARG A 36 13.82 9.73 -3.60
C ARG A 36 12.38 9.66 -3.11
N GLY A 37 11.48 10.40 -3.76
CA GLY A 37 10.04 10.30 -3.53
C GLY A 37 9.37 9.22 -4.39
N LEU A 38 8.21 8.74 -3.92
CA LEU A 38 7.33 7.86 -4.68
C LEU A 38 6.51 8.68 -5.69
N ARG A 39 6.41 8.23 -6.93
CA ARG A 39 5.59 8.89 -7.95
C ARG A 39 4.12 8.47 -7.82
N ILE A 40 3.22 9.34 -8.31
CA ILE A 40 1.77 9.10 -8.24
C ILE A 40 1.37 7.81 -8.97
N ASN A 41 1.99 7.51 -10.12
CA ASN A 41 1.72 6.29 -10.88
C ASN A 41 2.29 5.01 -10.23
N GLU A 42 3.25 5.13 -9.31
CA GLU A 42 3.83 4.02 -8.54
C GLU A 42 3.03 3.74 -7.26
N LEU A 43 2.20 4.70 -6.85
CA LEU A 43 1.57 4.78 -5.54
C LEU A 43 0.68 3.57 -5.27
N GLU A 44 -0.23 3.26 -6.19
CA GLU A 44 -1.13 2.12 -6.03
C GLU A 44 -0.38 0.79 -5.95
N GLY A 45 0.62 0.57 -6.83
CA GLY A 45 1.45 -0.63 -6.83
C GLY A 45 2.22 -0.79 -5.52
N PHE A 46 2.82 0.30 -5.03
CA PHE A 46 3.55 0.34 -3.77
C PHE A 46 2.67 0.00 -2.58
N PHE A 47 1.52 0.67 -2.44
CA PHE A 47 0.58 0.44 -1.34
C PHE A 47 0.06 -1.01 -1.35
N ASN A 48 -0.31 -1.53 -2.53
CA ASN A 48 -0.75 -2.91 -2.68
C ASN A 48 0.32 -3.90 -2.23
N ALA A 49 1.60 -3.66 -2.58
CA ALA A 49 2.71 -4.54 -2.19
C ALA A 49 2.91 -4.61 -0.67
N ILE A 50 2.59 -3.54 0.06
CA ILE A 50 2.68 -3.50 1.54
C ILE A 50 1.35 -3.86 2.24
N GLY A 51 0.42 -4.47 1.51
CA GLY A 51 -0.85 -4.96 2.05
C GLY A 51 -1.88 -3.86 2.32
N LEU A 52 -1.75 -2.70 1.68
CA LEU A 52 -2.70 -1.60 1.75
C LEU A 52 -3.43 -1.47 0.40
N LYS A 53 -4.75 -1.23 0.46
CA LYS A 53 -5.59 -0.94 -0.70
C LYS A 53 -5.94 0.54 -0.70
N VAL A 54 -5.78 1.18 -1.84
CA VAL A 54 -6.26 2.55 -2.06
C VAL A 54 -7.70 2.47 -2.53
N VAL A 55 -8.60 3.20 -1.87
CA VAL A 55 -10.02 3.26 -2.18
C VAL A 55 -10.50 4.70 -2.11
N GLU A 56 -11.55 5.01 -2.85
CA GLU A 56 -12.25 6.29 -2.75
C GLU A 56 -13.31 6.21 -1.65
N CYS A 57 -13.33 7.21 -0.76
CA CYS A 57 -14.33 7.37 0.28
C CYS A 57 -14.70 8.86 0.33
N ASP A 58 -15.97 9.19 0.07
CA ASP A 58 -16.49 10.57 0.05
C ASP A 58 -15.64 11.55 -0.78
N GLY A 59 -15.16 11.11 -1.96
CA GLY A 59 -14.32 11.91 -2.86
C GLY A 59 -12.85 12.05 -2.42
N LEU A 60 -12.45 11.37 -1.34
CA LEU A 60 -11.07 11.31 -0.87
C LEU A 60 -10.46 9.93 -1.15
N MET A 61 -9.23 9.92 -1.66
CA MET A 61 -8.45 8.69 -1.81
C MET A 61 -7.79 8.34 -0.48
N VAL A 62 -8.19 7.21 0.10
CA VAL A 62 -7.68 6.72 1.39
C VAL A 62 -7.06 5.34 1.23
N SER A 63 -6.03 5.05 2.03
CA SER A 63 -5.43 3.72 2.09
C SER A 63 -5.95 2.95 3.30
N ILE A 64 -6.48 1.74 3.09
CA ILE A 64 -6.98 0.84 4.13
C ILE A 64 -6.25 -0.51 4.04
N PRO A 65 -6.00 -1.23 5.15
CA PRO A 65 -5.53 -2.61 5.09
C PRO A 65 -6.44 -3.50 4.23
N ALA A 66 -5.83 -4.34 3.39
CA ALA A 66 -6.57 -5.15 2.42
C ALA A 66 -7.51 -6.18 3.07
N ASP A 67 -7.10 -6.72 4.21
CA ASP A 67 -7.87 -7.62 5.07
C ASP A 67 -9.07 -6.94 5.72
N GLU A 68 -8.88 -5.72 6.24
CA GLU A 68 -9.99 -4.89 6.76
C GLU A 68 -11.00 -4.58 5.65
N LEU A 69 -10.53 -4.18 4.47
CA LEU A 69 -11.41 -3.92 3.32
C LEU A 69 -12.22 -5.16 2.93
N LEU A 70 -11.60 -6.35 2.95
CA LEU A 70 -12.29 -7.59 2.66
C LEU A 70 -13.36 -7.89 3.71
N ALA A 71 -13.04 -7.71 5.00
CA ALA A 71 -13.99 -7.92 6.10
C ALA A 71 -15.19 -6.98 5.97
N LEU A 72 -14.96 -5.69 5.67
CA LEU A 72 -16.03 -4.71 5.45
C LEU A 72 -16.94 -5.11 4.27
N LYS A 73 -16.35 -5.55 3.15
CA LYS A 73 -17.11 -6.04 1.99
C LYS A 73 -17.97 -7.25 2.34
N LEU A 74 -17.45 -8.18 3.14
CA LEU A 74 -18.19 -9.36 3.59
C LEU A 74 -19.35 -8.99 4.52
N LEU A 75 -19.14 -8.06 5.46
CA LEU A 75 -20.19 -7.58 6.36
C LEU A 75 -21.31 -6.85 5.60
N ALA A 76 -20.93 -5.94 4.70
CA ALA A 76 -21.89 -5.22 3.87
C ALA A 76 -22.75 -6.18 3.03
N ARG A 77 -22.14 -7.22 2.44
CA ARG A 77 -22.86 -8.24 1.68
C ARG A 77 -23.84 -9.04 2.52
N LYS A 78 -23.51 -9.34 3.78
CA LYS A 78 -24.40 -10.08 4.70
C LYS A 78 -25.57 -9.24 5.21
N GLY A 79 -25.41 -7.92 5.36
CA GLY A 79 -26.48 -7.03 5.80
C GLY A 79 -27.49 -6.64 4.70
N LEU A 80 -27.20 -6.98 3.44
CA LEU A 80 -28.09 -6.78 2.28
C LEU A 80 -28.96 -8.02 1.98
N LEU A 81 -28.80 -9.10 2.74
CA LEU A 81 -29.62 -10.32 2.72
C LEU A 81 -30.53 -10.35 3.95
#